data_AF-F6EXK3-F1
#
_entry.id   AF-F6EXK3-F1
#
_cell.length_a   1.000
_cell.length_b   1.000
_cell.length_c   1.000
_cell.angle_alpha   90.00
_cell.angle_beta   90.00
_cell.angle_gamma   90.00
#
_symmetry.space_group_name_H-M   'P 1'
#
loop_
_entity.id
_entity.type
_entity.pdbx_description
1 polymer ?
#
loop_
_entity_poly.entity_id
_entity_poly.type
_entity_poly.pdbx_seq_one_letter_code
_entity_poly.pdbx_strand_id
1 'polypeptide(L)'
;MFLILAASAAALTVATPIHSAEIAHASTAYLASYETESTVRLREVESRFANRPSVPVCRWQAELVVNRDVAAQGRAVAAVAKPIHRFAPLSGSHAGNCTAARGQIEAEVARQKDARSTEAVAVAQQDRAVLVKELDGIHALSAKGAVTGG
;
A
#
# COMPACT_ATOMS: atom_id res chain seq x y z
N MET A 1 31.25 -7.00 24.04
CA MET A 1 31.12 -7.27 22.59
C MET A 1 29.63 -7.36 22.28
N PHE A 2 29.02 -6.27 21.81
CA PHE A 2 27.60 -6.24 21.45
C PHE A 2 27.43 -6.89 20.07
N LEU A 3 26.86 -8.10 20.03
CA LEU A 3 26.47 -8.73 18.77
C LEU A 3 25.23 -8.00 18.24
N ILE A 4 25.43 -7.18 17.21
CA ILE A 4 24.34 -6.61 16.42
C ILE A 4 23.81 -7.74 15.53
N LEU A 5 22.79 -8.46 16.00
CA LEU A 5 22.05 -9.40 15.17
C LEU A 5 21.26 -8.60 14.13
N ALA A 6 21.65 -8.73 12.87
CA ALA A 6 20.93 -8.20 11.74
C ALA A 6 19.54 -8.86 11.68
N ALA A 7 18.50 -8.10 12.00
CA ALA A 7 17.12 -8.54 11.86
C ALA A 7 16.79 -8.65 10.35
N SER A 8 16.69 -9.87 9.84
CA SER A 8 16.19 -10.13 8.49
C SER A 8 14.70 -9.84 8.42
N ALA A 9 14.33 -8.59 8.11
CA ALA A 9 12.95 -8.21 7.87
C ALA A 9 12.51 -8.73 6.50
N ALA A 10 11.84 -9.89 6.46
CA ALA A 10 11.11 -10.31 5.27
C ALA A 10 9.81 -9.49 5.19
N ALA A 11 9.77 -8.53 4.28
CA ALA A 11 8.54 -7.84 3.94
C ALA A 11 7.73 -8.69 2.96
N LEU A 12 6.48 -9.00 3.32
CA LEU A 12 5.52 -9.56 2.39
C LEU A 12 4.64 -8.43 1.88
N THR A 13 4.61 -8.29 0.55
CA THR A 13 3.72 -7.35 -0.13
C THR A 13 2.65 -8.13 -0.88
N VAL A 14 1.39 -7.78 -0.65
CA VAL A 14 0.25 -8.33 -1.38
C VAL A 14 -0.61 -7.19 -1.89
N ALA A 15 -0.73 -7.10 -3.22
CA ALA A 15 -1.62 -6.20 -3.92
C ALA A 15 -2.95 -6.90 -4.26
N THR A 16 -4.06 -6.17 -4.26
CA THR A 16 -5.38 -6.72 -4.60
C THR A 16 -6.24 -5.65 -5.27
N PRO A 17 -6.68 -5.88 -6.52
CA PRO A 17 -7.58 -4.97 -7.21
C PRO A 17 -8.88 -4.79 -6.43
N ILE A 18 -9.34 -3.54 -6.30
CA ILE A 18 -10.59 -3.21 -5.58
C ILE A 18 -11.59 -2.43 -6.41
N HIS A 19 -11.13 -1.64 -7.39
CA HIS A 19 -11.99 -0.82 -8.23
C HIS A 19 -11.28 -0.46 -9.53
N SER A 20 -12.04 -0.25 -10.59
CA SER A 20 -11.58 0.41 -11.80
C SER A 20 -12.67 1.30 -12.36
N ALA A 21 -12.28 2.38 -13.01
CA ALA A 21 -13.20 3.34 -13.61
C ALA A 21 -12.61 3.93 -14.89
N GLU A 22 -13.45 4.02 -15.91
CA GLU A 22 -13.14 4.81 -17.10
C GLU A 22 -13.52 6.28 -16.87
N ILE A 23 -12.63 7.17 -17.28
CA ILE A 23 -12.79 8.62 -17.17
C ILE A 23 -12.54 9.22 -18.54
N ALA A 24 -13.59 9.76 -19.15
CA ALA A 24 -13.47 10.60 -20.33
C ALA A 24 -13.12 12.04 -19.91
N HIS A 25 -11.99 12.55 -20.37
CA HIS A 25 -11.53 13.90 -20.04
C HIS A 25 -10.71 14.50 -21.18
N ALA A 26 -11.04 15.74 -21.60
CA ALA A 26 -10.38 16.45 -22.69
C ALA A 26 -10.13 15.58 -23.95
N SER A 27 -11.19 14.91 -24.43
CA SER A 27 -11.18 13.96 -25.57
C SER A 27 -10.29 12.71 -25.42
N THR A 28 -9.71 12.49 -24.24
CA THR A 28 -8.92 11.30 -23.92
C THR A 28 -9.71 10.40 -22.96
N ALA A 29 -9.73 9.09 -23.24
CA ALA A 29 -10.23 8.09 -22.31
C ALA A 29 -9.08 7.59 -21.43
N TYR A 30 -9.27 7.67 -20.11
CA TYR A 30 -8.36 7.17 -19.10
C TYR A 30 -8.99 5.97 -18.38
N LEU A 31 -8.21 4.94 -18.12
CA LEU A 31 -8.56 3.85 -17.23
C LEU A 31 -7.84 4.06 -15.90
N ALA A 32 -8.59 4.35 -14.84
CA ALA A 32 -8.08 4.38 -13.48
C ALA A 32 -8.28 3.00 -12.83
N SER A 33 -7.21 2.43 -12.30
CA SER A 33 -7.22 1.16 -11.59
C SER A 33 -6.78 1.39 -10.15
N TYR A 34 -7.48 0.78 -9.21
CA TYR A 34 -7.23 0.93 -7.78
C TYR A 34 -7.02 -0.43 -7.15
N GLU A 35 -6.02 -0.50 -6.29
CA GLU A 35 -5.69 -1.70 -5.54
C GLU A 35 -5.34 -1.38 -4.09
N THR A 36 -5.62 -2.31 -3.19
CA THR A 36 -5.03 -2.28 -1.85
C THR A 36 -3.71 -3.02 -1.86
N GLU A 37 -2.66 -2.38 -1.36
CA GLU A 37 -1.36 -2.99 -1.09
C GLU A 37 -1.17 -3.11 0.42
N SER A 38 -0.81 -4.30 0.89
CA SER A 38 -0.45 -4.54 2.29
C SER A 38 1.02 -4.91 2.39
N THR A 39 1.73 -4.31 3.35
CA THR A 39 3.13 -4.63 3.66
C THR A 39 3.27 -5.02 5.12
N VAL A 40 3.76 -6.23 5.39
CA VAL A 40 3.95 -6.73 6.77
C VAL A 40 5.43 -6.71 7.14
N ARG A 41 5.75 -6.11 8.29
CA ARG A 41 7.09 -6.13 8.89
C ARG A 41 7.07 -6.98 10.15
N LEU A 42 8.02 -7.90 10.24
CA LEU A 42 8.20 -8.79 11.38
C LEU A 42 9.48 -8.41 12.14
N ARG A 43 9.41 -8.47 13.46
CA ARG A 43 10.55 -8.25 14.35
C ARG A 43 10.53 -9.28 15.46
N GLU A 44 11.51 -10.16 15.44
CA GLU A 44 11.76 -11.06 16.54
C GLU A 44 12.48 -10.30 17.66
N VAL A 45 11.97 -10.44 18.88
CA VAL A 45 12.56 -9.87 20.08
C VAL A 45 12.98 -11.03 20.96
N GLU A 46 14.29 -11.31 20.98
CA GLU A 46 14.89 -12.24 21.92
C GLU A 46 14.77 -11.70 23.34
N SER A 47 14.53 -12.61 24.27
CA SER A 47 14.50 -12.25 25.68
C SER A 47 15.93 -12.19 26.25
N ARG A 48 16.21 -11.12 27.01
CA ARG A 48 17.55 -10.76 27.50
C ARG A 48 17.93 -11.42 28.84
N PHE A 49 17.16 -12.39 29.33
CA PHE A 49 17.42 -12.97 30.65
C PHE A 49 18.42 -14.12 30.56
N ALA A 50 19.70 -13.82 30.82
CA ALA A 50 20.80 -14.80 30.81
C ALA A 50 20.62 -15.98 31.79
N ASN A 51 19.70 -15.85 32.76
CA ASN A 51 19.59 -16.76 33.89
C ASN A 51 18.28 -17.57 33.88
N ARG A 52 17.37 -17.34 32.91
CA ARG A 52 16.08 -18.03 32.83
C ARG A 52 15.70 -18.38 31.39
N PRO A 53 15.17 -19.59 31.13
CA PRO A 53 14.56 -19.90 29.85
C PRO A 53 13.50 -18.87 29.54
N SER A 54 13.53 -18.33 28.33
CA SER A 54 12.57 -17.32 27.91
C SER A 54 12.21 -17.52 26.45
N VAL A 55 10.93 -17.36 26.16
CA VAL A 55 10.39 -17.54 24.82
C VAL A 55 10.57 -16.22 24.07
N PRO A 56 11.10 -16.23 22.83
CA PRO A 56 11.13 -15.02 22.01
C PRO A 56 9.71 -14.51 21.77
N VAL A 57 9.58 -13.23 21.44
CA VAL A 57 8.30 -12.63 21.04
C VAL A 57 8.44 -12.12 19.61
N CYS A 58 7.59 -12.60 18.72
CA CYS A 58 7.45 -12.00 17.40
C CYS A 58 6.51 -10.81 17.48
N ARG A 59 7.03 -9.61 17.21
CA ARG A 59 6.22 -8.40 17.02
C ARG A 59 6.02 -8.17 15.53
N TRP A 60 4.85 -7.70 15.16
CA TRP A 60 4.56 -7.39 13.76
C TRP A 60 3.81 -6.06 13.62
N GLN A 61 3.99 -5.46 12.45
CA GLN A 61 3.25 -4.28 12.02
C GLN A 61 2.88 -4.46 10.55
N ALA A 62 1.65 -4.12 10.18
CA ALA A 62 1.19 -4.13 8.80
C ALA A 62 0.72 -2.73 8.38
N GLU A 63 1.17 -2.31 7.21
CA GLU A 63 0.67 -1.13 6.51
C GLU A 63 -0.35 -1.58 5.47
N LEU A 64 -1.40 -0.77 5.25
CA LEU A 64 -2.39 -0.98 4.20
C LEU A 64 -2.61 0.36 3.48
N VAL A 65 -2.44 0.35 2.17
CA VAL A 65 -2.49 1.53 1.32
C VAL A 65 -3.43 1.27 0.16
N VAL A 66 -4.20 2.27 -0.26
CA VAL A 66 -4.91 2.26 -1.54
C VAL A 66 -4.04 2.97 -2.56
N ASN A 67 -3.61 2.25 -3.58
CA ASN A 67 -2.86 2.78 -4.70
C ASN A 67 -3.79 3.02 -5.89
N ARG A 68 -3.43 4.02 -6.69
CA ARG A 68 -4.08 4.34 -7.96
C ARG A 68 -3.06 4.31 -9.07
N ASP A 69 -3.38 3.58 -10.12
CA ASP A 69 -2.72 3.62 -11.42
C ASP A 69 -3.67 4.19 -12.46
N VAL A 70 -3.11 4.84 -13.48
CA VAL A 70 -3.89 5.41 -14.58
C VAL A 70 -3.21 5.07 -15.89
N ALA A 71 -3.99 4.62 -16.86
CA ALA A 71 -3.54 4.40 -18.22
C ALA A 71 -4.37 5.21 -19.22
N ALA A 72 -3.73 5.71 -20.27
CA ALA A 72 -4.38 6.31 -21.43
C ALA A 72 -3.84 5.63 -22.69
N GLN A 73 -4.72 5.19 -23.59
CA GLN A 73 -4.33 4.52 -24.84
C GLN A 73 -3.34 3.35 -24.62
N GLY A 74 -3.54 2.58 -23.56
CA GLY A 74 -2.70 1.44 -23.19
C GLY A 74 -1.33 1.79 -22.60
N ARG A 75 -1.06 3.07 -22.28
CA ARG A 75 0.19 3.52 -21.67
C ARG A 75 -0.06 4.10 -20.28
N ALA A 76 0.81 3.78 -19.33
CA ALA A 76 0.75 4.31 -17.97
C ALA A 76 0.98 5.83 -17.97
N VAL A 77 0.19 6.54 -17.16
CA VAL A 77 0.29 7.97 -16.91
C VAL A 77 0.91 8.17 -15.52
N ALA A 78 2.24 8.01 -15.44
CA ALA A 78 2.97 8.01 -14.17
C ALA A 78 2.77 9.30 -13.33
N ALA A 79 2.48 10.43 -13.98
CA ALA A 79 2.27 11.72 -13.31
C ALA A 79 1.07 11.73 -12.33
N VAL A 80 0.13 10.79 -12.47
CA VAL A 80 -1.03 10.66 -11.56
C VAL A 80 -1.12 9.30 -10.87
N ALA A 81 -0.16 8.41 -11.11
CA ALA A 81 -0.07 7.13 -10.40
C ALA A 81 0.53 7.34 -9.01
N LYS A 82 -0.21 7.03 -7.94
CA LYS A 82 0.22 7.30 -6.56
C LYS A 82 -0.63 6.58 -5.50
N PRO A 83 -0.14 6.43 -4.27
CA PRO A 83 -0.98 6.12 -3.11
C PRO A 83 -1.98 7.25 -2.86
N ILE A 84 -3.26 6.92 -2.75
CA ILE A 84 -4.34 7.89 -2.53
C ILE A 84 -4.87 7.86 -1.08
N HIS A 85 -4.63 6.76 -0.35
CA HIS A 85 -5.04 6.63 1.03
C HIS A 85 -4.14 5.67 1.81
N ARG A 86 -3.90 5.96 3.09
CA ARG A 86 -3.18 5.09 4.01
C ARG A 86 -4.05 4.85 5.24
N PHE A 87 -4.38 3.60 5.50
CA PHE A 87 -5.11 3.23 6.69
C PHE A 87 -4.21 3.30 7.93
N ALA A 88 -4.84 3.39 9.11
CA ALA A 88 -4.11 3.25 10.37
C ALA A 88 -3.34 1.92 10.40
N PRO A 89 -2.05 1.93 10.78
CA PRO A 89 -1.23 0.73 10.81
C PRO A 89 -1.80 -0.28 11.79
N LEU A 90 -1.73 -1.55 11.43
CA LEU A 90 -2.08 -2.67 12.28
C LEU A 90 -0.81 -3.15 12.98
N SER A 91 -0.92 -3.60 14.22
CA SER A 91 0.23 -4.18 14.92
C SER A 91 -0.22 -5.20 15.94
N GLY A 92 0.66 -6.15 16.23
CA GLY A 92 0.39 -7.21 17.18
C GLY A 92 1.65 -7.96 17.58
N SER A 93 1.46 -9.03 18.35
CA SER A 93 2.55 -9.89 18.77
C SER A 93 2.09 -11.31 19.02
N HIS A 94 2.97 -12.28 18.73
CA HIS A 94 2.80 -13.68 19.08
C HIS A 94 4.00 -14.16 19.91
N ALA A 95 3.75 -15.08 20.83
CA ALA A 95 4.81 -15.80 21.50
C ALA A 95 5.53 -16.73 20.52
N GLY A 96 6.84 -16.87 20.67
CA GLY A 96 7.69 -17.68 19.79
C GLY A 96 8.37 -16.85 18.71
N ASN A 97 9.05 -17.57 17.81
CA ASN A 97 9.77 -16.97 16.69
C ASN A 97 8.81 -16.50 15.58
N CYS A 98 9.26 -15.57 14.75
CA CYS A 98 8.42 -14.99 13.70
C CYS A 98 8.08 -15.97 12.58
N THR A 99 8.91 -16.98 12.34
CA THR A 99 8.64 -18.01 11.33
C THR A 99 7.43 -18.85 11.72
N ALA A 100 7.33 -19.27 12.98
CA ALA A 100 6.21 -20.06 13.50
C ALA A 100 4.90 -19.25 13.56
N ALA A 101 5.01 -17.94 13.84
CA ALA A 101 3.84 -17.06 13.92
C ALA A 101 3.31 -16.60 12.55
N ARG A 102 4.09 -16.77 11.47
CA ARG A 102 3.83 -16.15 10.16
C ARG A 102 2.41 -16.40 9.63
N GLY A 103 1.93 -17.64 9.64
CA GLY A 103 0.59 -17.97 9.14
C GLY A 103 -0.54 -17.34 9.96
N GLN A 104 -0.36 -17.20 11.29
CA GLN A 104 -1.35 -16.52 12.14
C GLN A 104 -1.40 -15.02 11.84
N ILE A 105 -0.23 -14.41 11.64
CA ILE A 105 -0.10 -12.99 11.28
C ILE A 105 -0.71 -12.72 9.90
N GLU A 106 -0.41 -13.55 8.90
CA GLU A 106 -1.00 -13.43 7.56
C GLU A 106 -2.54 -13.54 7.61
N ALA A 107 -3.08 -14.48 8.38
CA ALA A 107 -4.52 -14.62 8.56
C ALA A 107 -5.15 -13.41 9.29
N GLU A 108 -4.46 -12.82 10.27
CA GLU A 108 -4.93 -11.63 10.96
C GLU A 108 -4.93 -10.39 10.06
N VAL A 109 -3.86 -10.19 9.29
CA VAL A 109 -3.77 -9.10 8.31
C VAL A 109 -4.86 -9.26 7.22
N ALA A 110 -5.09 -10.47 6.73
CA ALA A 110 -6.16 -10.75 5.77
C ALA A 110 -7.55 -10.37 6.31
N ARG A 111 -7.89 -10.81 7.54
CA ARG A 111 -9.16 -10.44 8.18
C ARG A 111 -9.34 -8.92 8.31
N GLN A 112 -8.27 -8.21 8.67
CA GLN A 112 -8.32 -6.75 8.83
C GLN A 112 -8.45 -6.02 7.49
N LYS A 113 -7.81 -6.55 6.43
CA LYS A 113 -7.99 -6.05 5.07
C LYS A 113 -9.43 -6.24 4.61
N ASP A 114 -10.02 -7.41 4.84
CA ASP A 114 -11.41 -7.68 4.48
C ASP A 114 -12.37 -6.74 5.22
N ALA A 115 -12.13 -6.48 6.50
CA ALA A 115 -12.90 -5.52 7.30
C ALA A 115 -12.81 -4.07 6.77
N ARG A 116 -11.73 -3.72 6.06
CA ARG A 116 -11.50 -2.39 5.46
C ARG A 116 -11.90 -2.32 3.97
N SER A 117 -12.34 -3.42 3.38
CA SER A 117 -12.61 -3.50 1.93
C SER A 117 -13.65 -2.48 1.45
N THR A 118 -14.75 -2.33 2.18
CA THR A 118 -15.81 -1.36 1.84
C THR A 118 -15.30 0.08 1.89
N GLU A 119 -14.49 0.42 2.90
CA GLU A 119 -13.88 1.75 3.02
C GLU A 119 -12.86 1.99 1.89
N ALA A 120 -12.05 0.99 1.54
CA ALA A 120 -11.09 1.08 0.44
C ALA A 120 -11.78 1.35 -0.90
N VAL A 121 -12.90 0.66 -1.18
CA VAL A 121 -13.71 0.90 -2.38
C VAL A 121 -14.32 2.31 -2.36
N ALA A 122 -14.84 2.76 -1.22
CA ALA A 122 -15.41 4.10 -1.09
C ALA A 122 -14.37 5.20 -1.36
N VAL A 123 -13.15 5.05 -0.83
CA VAL A 123 -12.01 5.92 -1.12
C VAL A 123 -11.71 5.95 -2.62
N ALA A 124 -11.62 4.78 -3.27
CA ALA A 124 -11.34 4.70 -4.71
C ALA A 124 -12.43 5.37 -5.57
N GLN A 125 -13.71 5.23 -5.18
CA GLN A 125 -14.83 5.87 -5.87
C GLN A 125 -14.81 7.40 -5.71
N GLN A 126 -14.47 7.89 -4.52
CA GLN A 126 -14.41 9.33 -4.21
C GLN A 126 -13.24 10.03 -4.91
N ASP A 127 -12.16 9.30 -5.19
CA ASP A 127 -10.95 9.83 -5.82
C ASP A 127 -11.18 10.38 -7.24
N ARG A 128 -12.25 9.98 -7.92
CA ARG A 128 -12.60 10.47 -9.27
C ARG A 128 -12.51 12.00 -9.40
N ALA A 129 -13.02 12.74 -8.43
CA ALA A 129 -13.00 14.21 -8.46
C ALA A 129 -11.59 14.80 -8.32
N VAL A 130 -10.71 14.13 -7.59
CA VAL A 130 -9.29 14.49 -7.44
C VAL A 130 -8.56 14.19 -8.75
N LEU A 131 -8.74 12.98 -9.29
CA LEU A 131 -8.08 12.57 -10.53
C LEU A 131 -8.42 13.50 -11.71
N VAL A 132 -9.69 13.90 -11.86
CA VAL A 132 -10.07 14.86 -12.92
C VAL A 132 -9.28 16.17 -12.82
N LYS A 133 -9.11 16.71 -11.61
CA LYS A 133 -8.34 17.95 -11.39
C LYS A 133 -6.84 17.78 -11.68
N GLU A 134 -6.30 16.60 -11.42
CA GLU A 134 -4.90 16.30 -11.74
C GLU A 134 -4.69 16.18 -13.25
N LEU A 135 -5.66 15.59 -13.96
CA LEU A 135 -5.66 15.54 -15.42
C LEU A 135 -5.77 16.94 -16.03
N ASP A 136 -6.63 17.81 -15.50
CA ASP A 136 -6.70 19.23 -15.88
C ASP A 136 -5.31 19.90 -15.78
N GLY A 137 -4.59 19.65 -14.68
CA GLY A 137 -3.25 20.16 -14.45
C GLY A 137 -2.25 19.70 -15.51
N ILE A 138 -2.28 18.41 -15.89
CA ILE A 138 -1.41 17.86 -16.93
C ILE A 138 -1.71 18.45 -18.31
N HIS A 139 -2.99 18.62 -18.64
CA HIS A 139 -3.42 19.24 -19.90
C HIS A 139 -2.96 20.71 -19.98
N ALA A 140 -3.13 21.47 -18.90
CA ALA A 140 -2.69 22.87 -18.84
C ALA A 140 -1.17 23.02 -19.01
N LEU A 141 -0.38 22.14 -18.40
CA LEU A 141 1.08 22.14 -18.55
C LEU A 141 1.51 21.80 -19.99
N SER A 142 0.86 20.81 -20.60
CA SER A 142 1.12 20.43 -21.99
C SER A 142 0.80 21.56 -22.97
N ALA A 143 -0.34 22.24 -22.79
CA ALA A 143 -0.73 23.37 -23.62
C ALA A 143 0.23 24.56 -23.50
N LYS A 144 0.70 24.86 -22.28
CA LYS A 144 1.65 25.97 -22.05
C LYS A 144 3.03 25.71 -22.66
N GLY A 145 3.52 24.46 -22.59
CA GLY A 145 4.80 24.08 -23.20
C GLY A 145 4.80 24.17 -24.73
N ALA A 146 3.67 23.87 -25.37
CA ALA A 146 3.50 24.02 -26.82
C ALA A 146 3.53 25.49 -27.29
N VAL A 147 3.06 26.42 -26.47
CA VAL A 147 3.03 27.86 -26.81
C VAL A 147 4.41 28.52 -26.69
N THR A 148 5.30 28.02 -25.82
CA THR A 148 6.63 28.62 -25.59
C THR A 148 7.75 28.06 -26.49
N GLY A 149 7.48 27.03 -27.28
CA GLY A 149 8.46 26.34 -28.13
C GLY A 149 8.33 26.61 -29.63
N GLY A 150 7.51 27.59 -30.03
CA GLY A 150 7.29 28.00 -31.42
C GLY A 150 8.00 29.31 -31.77
#